data_AF-A0A7V9JJQ2-F1
#
_entry.id   AF-A0A7V9JJQ2-F1
#
_cell.length_a   1.000
_cell.length_b   1.000
_cell.length_c   1.000
_cell.angle_alpha   90.00
_cell.angle_beta   90.00
_cell.angle_gamma   90.00
#
_symmetry.space_group_name_H-M   'P 1'
#
loop_
_entity.id
_entity.type
_entity.pdbx_description
1 polymer ?
#
loop_
_entity_poly.entity_id
_entity_poly.type
_entity_poly.pdbx_seq_one_letter_code
_entity_poly.pdbx_strand_id
1 'polypeptide(L)'
;MTGQSPATAKTPEGGLHPRPARSGAPQRIVRVGCSGWNYAHWRNGAFYPPRCPARLWLEYYSRFFETVEVNATFYRLPTVKAVQGWVDQTRTTSASP
;
A
#
# COMPACT_ATOMS: atom_id res chain seq x y z
N MET A 1 39.52 -4.67 -53.19
CA MET A 1 38.59 -3.62 -52.72
C MET A 1 37.86 -4.19 -51.51
N THR A 2 38.31 -3.78 -50.33
CA THR A 2 38.10 -4.47 -49.06
C THR A 2 36.81 -3.99 -48.41
N GLY A 3 35.93 -4.93 -48.03
CA GLY A 3 34.66 -4.64 -47.36
C GLY A 3 34.86 -4.11 -45.95
N GLN A 4 34.26 -2.95 -45.65
CA GLN A 4 34.17 -2.42 -44.29
C GLN A 4 33.04 -3.11 -43.52
N SER A 5 33.40 -3.77 -42.43
CA SER A 5 32.45 -4.20 -41.39
C SER A 5 31.83 -2.99 -40.68
N PRO A 6 30.56 -3.05 -40.25
CA PRO A 6 29.97 -1.97 -39.46
C PRO A 6 30.50 -1.97 -38.02
N ALA A 7 30.79 -0.78 -37.50
CA ALA A 7 31.20 -0.57 -36.11
C ALA A 7 30.07 -0.94 -35.15
N THR A 8 30.38 -1.81 -34.18
CA THR A 8 29.49 -2.12 -33.05
C THR A 8 29.41 -0.92 -32.11
N ALA A 9 28.22 -0.35 -31.94
CA ALA A 9 27.96 0.65 -30.91
C ALA A 9 28.14 0.03 -29.53
N LYS A 10 29.05 0.58 -28.71
CA LYS A 10 29.22 0.19 -27.31
C LYS A 10 28.03 0.71 -26.50
N THR A 11 27.28 -0.20 -25.84
CA THR A 11 26.32 0.13 -24.79
C THR A 11 27.03 0.92 -23.68
N PRO A 12 26.48 2.04 -23.18
CA PRO A 12 27.07 2.69 -22.02
C PRO A 12 26.87 1.76 -20.82
N GLU A 13 27.97 1.33 -20.20
CA GLU A 13 27.93 0.63 -18.94
C GLU A 13 27.30 1.56 -17.90
N GLY A 14 26.02 1.29 -17.60
CA GLY A 14 25.27 1.97 -16.55
C GLY A 14 25.88 1.60 -15.21
N GLY A 15 26.94 2.31 -14.82
CA GLY A 15 27.48 2.28 -13.48
C GLY A 15 26.34 2.55 -12.50
N LEU A 16 26.07 1.59 -11.62
CA LEU A 16 25.16 1.77 -10.50
C LEU A 16 25.67 2.97 -9.70
N HIS A 17 24.98 4.11 -9.79
CA HIS A 17 25.25 5.24 -8.92
C HIS A 17 25.22 4.74 -7.48
N PRO A 18 26.33 4.83 -6.73
CA PRO A 18 26.33 4.40 -5.35
C PRO A 18 25.27 5.22 -4.63
N ARG A 19 24.24 4.53 -4.14
CA ARG A 19 23.20 5.13 -3.32
C ARG A 19 23.91 5.77 -2.13
N PRO A 20 23.80 7.10 -1.91
CA PRO A 20 24.50 7.75 -0.82
C PRO A 20 24.13 7.05 0.49
N ALA A 21 25.14 6.78 1.31
CA ALA A 21 24.97 6.20 2.63
C ALA A 21 23.91 7.02 3.37
N ARG A 22 22.88 6.35 3.92
CA ARG A 22 21.81 7.03 4.65
C ARG A 22 22.46 7.84 5.77
N SER A 23 22.34 9.16 5.70
CA SER A 23 22.73 10.08 6.76
C SER A 23 22.06 9.67 8.08
N GLY A 24 22.72 9.91 9.21
CA GLY A 24 22.27 9.59 10.58
C GLY A 24 21.04 10.37 11.05
N ALA A 25 20.11 10.66 10.15
CA ALA A 25 18.81 11.21 10.47
C ALA A 25 18.01 10.20 11.32
N PRO A 26 17.22 10.68 12.29
CA PRO A 26 16.36 9.81 13.08
C PRO A 26 15.45 9.00 12.15
N GLN A 27 15.35 7.69 12.41
CA GLN A 27 14.46 6.82 11.65
C GLN A 27 13.03 7.31 11.84
N ARG A 28 12.42 7.84 10.77
CA ARG A 28 11.02 8.24 10.79
C ARG A 28 10.14 7.02 10.55
N ILE A 29 9.13 6.86 11.38
CA ILE A 29 8.07 5.87 11.16
C ILE A 29 7.30 6.32 9.92
N VAL A 30 7.33 5.50 8.86
CA VAL A 30 6.52 5.69 7.65
C VAL A 30 5.38 4.68 7.70
N ARG A 31 4.14 5.16 7.62
CA ARG A 31 2.94 4.31 7.57
C ARG A 31 2.37 4.32 6.15
N VAL A 32 1.97 3.15 5.66
CA VAL A 32 1.45 2.95 4.31
C VAL A 32 0.04 2.37 4.38
N GLY A 33 -0.82 2.86 3.49
CA GLY A 33 -2.20 2.45 3.35
C GLY A 33 -2.79 2.89 2.00
N CYS A 34 -4.05 2.54 1.75
CA CYS A 34 -4.79 2.83 0.53
C CYS A 34 -5.80 3.97 0.73
N SER A 35 -6.27 4.56 -0.37
CA SER A 35 -7.36 5.56 -0.41
C SER A 35 -8.76 4.97 -0.26
N GLY A 36 -8.90 4.03 0.67
CA GLY A 36 -10.12 3.30 0.96
C GLY A 36 -9.89 1.80 1.07
N TRP A 37 -10.95 1.08 1.44
CA TRP A 37 -10.97 -0.38 1.56
C TRP A 37 -12.17 -1.00 0.82
N ASN A 38 -13.20 -0.22 0.48
CA ASN A 38 -14.46 -0.78 0.00
C ASN A 38 -14.51 -0.92 -1.53
N TYR A 39 -13.78 -1.89 -2.08
CA TYR A 39 -13.69 -2.11 -3.52
C TYR A 39 -14.20 -3.49 -3.96
N ALA A 40 -15.21 -3.49 -4.83
CA ALA A 40 -15.81 -4.70 -5.38
C ALA A 40 -14.84 -5.60 -6.17
N HIS A 41 -13.81 -5.04 -6.80
CA HIS A 41 -12.84 -5.83 -7.57
C HIS A 41 -11.76 -6.49 -6.69
N TRP A 42 -11.72 -6.18 -5.39
CA TRP A 42 -10.83 -6.84 -4.42
C TRP A 42 -11.40 -8.16 -3.90
N ARG A 43 -12.66 -8.46 -4.22
CA ARG A 43 -13.38 -9.68 -3.85
C ARG A 43 -12.76 -10.92 -4.51
N ASN A 44 -13.14 -12.10 -4.02
CA ASN A 44 -12.87 -13.39 -4.67
C ASN A 44 -11.38 -13.71 -4.86
N GLY A 45 -10.55 -13.36 -3.88
CA GLY A 45 -9.14 -13.74 -3.83
C GLY A 45 -8.16 -12.70 -4.36
N ALA A 46 -8.62 -11.59 -4.95
CA ALA A 46 -7.71 -10.50 -5.34
C ALA A 46 -7.05 -9.82 -4.12
N PHE A 47 -7.82 -9.63 -3.06
CA PHE A 47 -7.30 -9.22 -1.75
C PHE A 47 -8.14 -9.82 -0.62
N TYR A 48 -9.47 -9.78 -0.76
CA TYR A 48 -10.40 -10.39 0.18
C TYR A 48 -10.59 -11.88 -0.10
N PRO A 49 -10.65 -12.74 0.94
CA PRO A 49 -10.93 -14.16 0.77
C PRO A 49 -12.25 -14.41 0.04
N PRO A 50 -12.40 -15.55 -0.65
CA PRO A 50 -13.66 -15.93 -1.26
C PRO A 50 -14.80 -15.86 -0.24
N ARG A 51 -15.95 -15.30 -0.65
CA ARG A 51 -17.16 -15.16 0.18
C ARG A 51 -16.98 -14.29 1.44
N CYS A 52 -15.94 -13.46 1.53
CA CYS A 52 -15.78 -12.49 2.63
C CYS A 52 -16.90 -11.43 2.59
N PRO A 53 -17.77 -11.34 3.62
CA PRO A 53 -18.83 -10.33 3.69
C PRO A 53 -18.27 -8.91 3.72
N ALA A 54 -18.91 -7.97 3.01
CA ALA A 54 -18.46 -6.57 2.94
C ALA A 54 -18.29 -5.90 4.31
N ARG A 55 -19.14 -6.26 5.28
CA ARG A 55 -19.06 -5.74 6.66
C ARG A 55 -17.77 -6.12 7.41
N LEU A 56 -16.99 -7.08 6.90
CA LEU A 56 -15.72 -7.52 7.48
C LEU A 56 -14.50 -7.00 6.71
N TRP A 57 -14.70 -6.25 5.61
CA TRP A 57 -13.59 -5.84 4.75
C TRP A 57 -12.64 -4.87 5.44
N LEU A 58 -13.12 -3.99 6.31
CA LEU A 58 -12.26 -3.09 7.07
C LEU A 58 -11.42 -3.86 8.09
N GLU A 59 -12.04 -4.76 8.84
CA GLU A 59 -11.34 -5.65 9.80
C GLU A 59 -10.27 -6.50 9.10
N TYR A 60 -10.60 -7.04 7.93
CA TYR A 60 -9.61 -7.80 7.14
C TYR A 60 -8.48 -6.89 6.65
N TYR A 61 -8.81 -5.72 6.11
CA TYR A 61 -7.84 -4.75 5.62
C TYR A 61 -6.86 -4.31 6.72
N SER A 62 -7.34 -4.06 7.95
CA SER A 62 -6.51 -3.62 9.08
C SER A 62 -5.49 -4.67 9.55
N ARG A 63 -5.58 -5.92 9.09
CA ARG A 63 -4.57 -6.96 9.35
C ARG A 63 -3.29 -6.76 8.52
N PHE A 64 -3.35 -5.96 7.45
CA PHE A 64 -2.23 -5.77 6.51
C PHE A 64 -1.71 -4.32 6.49
N PHE A 65 -2.58 -3.34 6.74
CA PHE A 65 -2.22 -1.93 6.68
C PHE A 65 -2.63 -1.20 7.97
N GLU A 66 -1.72 -0.37 8.49
CA GLU A 66 -1.96 0.42 9.70
C GLU A 66 -2.78 1.70 9.45
N THR A 67 -2.91 2.11 8.19
CA THR A 67 -3.60 3.34 7.80
C THR A 67 -4.52 3.13 6.61
N VAL A 68 -5.52 4.01 6.51
CA VAL A 68 -6.42 4.12 5.36
C VAL A 68 -6.89 5.57 5.27
N GLU A 69 -6.97 6.11 4.07
CA GLU A 69 -7.55 7.42 3.81
C GLU A 69 -9.06 7.29 3.57
N VAL A 70 -9.84 8.21 4.13
CA VAL A 70 -11.31 8.19 4.08
C VAL A 70 -11.84 9.47 3.47
N ASN A 71 -12.39 9.37 2.26
CA ASN A 71 -12.91 10.52 1.51
C ASN A 71 -14.44 10.66 1.56
N ALA A 72 -15.14 9.76 2.27
CA ALA A 72 -16.59 9.85 2.41
C ALA A 72 -17.06 11.17 3.05
N THR A 73 -16.20 11.77 3.90
CA THR A 73 -16.41 13.05 4.59
C THR A 73 -16.64 14.23 3.65
N PHE A 74 -16.07 14.20 2.44
CA PHE A 74 -16.29 15.26 1.43
C PHE A 74 -17.73 15.31 0.94
N TYR A 75 -18.44 14.18 0.95
CA TYR A 75 -19.81 14.08 0.47
C TYR A 75 -20.83 14.17 1.61
N ARG A 76 -20.50 13.60 2.76
CA ARG A 76 -21.34 13.63 3.96
C ARG A 76 -20.49 13.31 5.19
N LEU A 77 -20.72 14.04 6.28
CA LEU A 77 -20.12 13.69 7.56
C LEU A 77 -20.63 12.31 8.02
N PRO A 78 -19.73 11.38 8.38
CA PRO A 78 -20.13 10.11 8.97
C PRO A 78 -20.78 10.36 10.33
N THR A 79 -21.73 9.50 10.70
CA THR A 79 -22.31 9.54 12.05
C THR A 79 -21.29 9.06 13.07
N VAL A 80 -21.43 9.50 14.32
CA VAL A 80 -20.60 9.00 15.44
C VAL A 80 -20.62 7.46 15.50
N LYS A 81 -21.80 6.85 15.30
CA LYS A 81 -21.96 5.40 15.25
C LYS A 81 -21.15 4.73 14.14
N ALA A 82 -21.07 5.36 12.95
CA ALA A 82 -20.28 4.84 11.84
C ALA A 82 -18.79 4.86 12.17
N VAL A 83 -18.30 5.99 12.72
CA VAL A 83 -16.89 6.12 13.14
C VAL A 83 -16.55 5.14 14.26
N GLN A 84 -17.42 5.00 15.27
CA GLN A 84 -17.24 4.00 16.34
C GLN A 84 -17.17 2.58 15.76
N GLY A 85 -18.05 2.25 14.82
CA GLY A 85 -18.01 0.96 14.13
C GLY A 85 -16.72 0.71 13.36
N TRP A 86 -16.06 1.75 12.83
CA TRP A 86 -14.74 1.61 12.22
C TRP A 86 -13.65 1.32 13.27
N VAL A 87 -13.69 2.02 14.41
CA VAL A 87 -12.76 1.77 15.54
C VAL A 87 -12.90 0.35 16.07
N ASP A 88 -14.12 -0.14 16.21
CA ASP A 88 -14.38 -1.48 16.73
C ASP A 88 -13.87 -2.58 15.78
N GLN A 89 -13.99 -2.34 14.46
CA GLN A 89 -13.49 -3.26 13.43
C GLN A 89 -11.96 -3.28 13.30
N THR A 90 -11.29 -2.16 13.60
CA THR A 90 -9.82 -2.03 13.43
C THR A 90 -9.04 -2.22 14.73
N ARG A 91 -9.73 -2.43 15.86
CA ARG A 91 -9.09 -2.68 17.15
C ARG A 91 -8.26 -3.96 17.05
N THR A 92 -6.97 -3.77 16.79
CA THR A 92 -6.00 -4.86 16.84
C THR A 92 -5.82 -5.22 18.31
N THR A 93 -6.20 -6.44 18.68
CA THR A 93 -5.71 -7.05 19.92
C THR A 93 -4.25 -7.35 19.69
N SER A 94 -3.39 -6.46 20.17
CA SER A 94 -1.96 -6.71 20.25
C SER A 94 -1.71 -7.89 21.20
N ALA A 95 -1.56 -9.09 20.66
CA ALA A 95 -0.70 -10.14 21.21
C ALA A 95 0.29 -10.45 20.07
N SER A 96 1.59 -10.25 20.18
CA SER A 96 2.51 -10.30 21.31
C SER A 96 3.70 -9.32 21.14
N PRO A 97 4.51 -9.12 22.19
CA PRO A 97 5.78 -8.35 22.19
C PRO A 97 6.90 -8.97 21.33
#